data_AF-A0A7C5MMM1-F1
#
_entry.id   AF-A0A7C5MMM1-F1
#
_cell.length_a   1.000
_cell.length_b   1.000
_cell.length_c   1.000
_cell.angle_alpha   90.00
_cell.angle_beta   90.00
_cell.angle_gamma   90.00
#
_symmetry.space_group_name_H-M   'P 1'
#
loop_
_entity.id
_entity.type
_entity.pdbx_description
1 polymer ?
#
loop_
_entity_poly.entity_id
_entity_poly.type
_entity_poly.pdbx_seq_one_letter_code
_entity_poly.pdbx_strand_id
1 'polypeptide(L)'
;MTVTLRPCAGPADFPAISDLLYSLYQPDNRDGNWFQPVWEYAYTHPWFDEGSVSRIGIWEDAGRIVGVATYELRPGEAFFQVHPAYAHLKPEMLAYAEQHLTGVAEDGKRYLKAFVNDFDPAFEQAVRARGYALEPGSHRPMSQ
;
A
#
# COMPACT_ATOMS: atom_id res chain seq x y z
N MET A 1 9.55 12.02 -17.49
CA MET A 1 9.92 10.75 -16.84
C MET A 1 8.65 9.92 -16.79
N THR A 2 8.71 8.65 -17.17
CA THR A 2 7.52 7.82 -17.37
C THR A 2 7.53 6.73 -16.30
N VAL A 3 6.60 6.84 -15.35
CA VAL A 3 6.41 5.81 -14.34
C VAL A 3 5.81 4.57 -15.01
N THR A 4 6.36 3.40 -14.70
CA THR A 4 5.83 2.10 -15.16
C THR A 4 5.27 1.31 -13.99
N LEU A 5 4.17 0.60 -14.21
CA LEU A 5 3.56 -0.29 -13.24
C LEU A 5 3.88 -1.74 -13.61
N ARG A 6 4.26 -2.55 -12.61
CA ARG A 6 4.39 -4.00 -12.74
C ARG A 6 3.94 -4.75 -11.47
N PRO A 7 3.56 -6.04 -11.60
CA PRO A 7 3.43 -6.95 -10.47
C PRO A 7 4.73 -7.09 -9.66
N CYS A 8 4.58 -7.32 -8.36
CA CYS A 8 5.67 -7.74 -7.49
C CYS A 8 6.18 -9.14 -7.87
N ALA A 9 7.49 -9.28 -7.99
CA ALA A 9 8.22 -10.52 -8.25
C ALA A 9 8.61 -11.26 -6.95
N GLY A 10 7.89 -10.98 -5.85
CA GLY A 10 8.06 -11.63 -4.56
C GLY A 10 9.44 -11.41 -3.95
N PRO A 11 10.20 -12.48 -3.61
CA PRO A 11 11.46 -12.33 -2.86
C PRO A 11 12.50 -11.46 -3.58
N ALA A 12 12.44 -11.37 -4.91
CA ALA A 12 13.34 -10.54 -5.70
C ALA A 12 13.16 -9.04 -5.45
N ASP A 13 11.94 -8.59 -5.13
CA ASP A 13 11.62 -7.18 -4.87
C ASP A 13 11.71 -6.80 -3.39
N PHE A 14 11.78 -7.78 -2.48
CA PHE A 14 11.84 -7.55 -1.05
C PHE A 14 12.95 -6.55 -0.63
N PRO A 15 14.19 -6.63 -1.15
CA PRO A 15 15.24 -5.66 -0.82
C PRO A 15 14.92 -4.26 -1.32
N ALA A 16 14.43 -4.12 -2.56
CA ALA A 16 14.15 -2.82 -3.15
C ALA A 16 12.97 -2.10 -2.47
N ILE A 17 11.95 -2.85 -2.04
CA ILE A 17 10.85 -2.32 -1.23
C ILE A 17 11.37 -1.91 0.15
N SER A 18 12.24 -2.73 0.77
CA SER A 18 12.86 -2.39 2.05
C SER A 18 13.68 -1.09 1.96
N ASP A 19 14.47 -0.93 0.89
CA ASP A 19 15.28 0.26 0.63
C ASP A 19 14.41 1.51 0.43
N LEU A 20 13.27 1.38 -0.28
CA LEU A 20 12.29 2.47 -0.39
C LEU A 20 11.82 2.94 0.99
N LEU A 21 11.31 2.03 1.81
CA LEU A 21 10.76 2.37 3.13
C LEU A 21 11.84 2.93 4.06
N TYR A 22 13.04 2.34 4.04
CA TYR A 22 14.17 2.81 4.84
C TYR A 22 14.63 4.20 4.42
N SER A 23 14.76 4.46 3.12
CA SER A 23 15.24 5.75 2.61
C SER A 23 14.24 6.89 2.79
N LEU A 24 12.94 6.58 2.86
CA LEU A 24 11.87 7.55 3.04
C LEU A 24 11.53 7.83 4.50
N TYR A 25 12.08 7.06 5.43
CA TYR A 25 11.79 7.16 6.85
C TYR A 25 11.91 8.60 7.36
N GLN A 26 10.86 9.07 8.01
CA GLN A 26 10.89 10.28 8.80
C GLN A 26 10.45 9.99 10.24
N PRO A 27 11.06 10.66 11.25
CA PRO A 27 10.57 10.63 12.62
C PRO A 27 9.07 10.91 12.69
N ASP A 28 8.40 10.28 13.65
CA ASP A 28 6.95 10.43 13.90
C ASP A 28 6.06 10.09 12.69
N ASN A 29 6.54 9.18 11.82
CA ASN A 29 5.85 8.71 10.62
C ASN A 29 5.36 9.83 9.68
N ARG A 30 6.13 10.92 9.58
CA ARG A 30 5.76 12.09 8.77
C ARG A 30 5.75 11.82 7.26
N ASP A 31 6.42 10.76 6.81
CA ASP A 31 6.35 10.30 5.43
C ASP A 31 5.07 9.50 5.13
N GLY A 32 4.44 8.92 6.15
CA GLY A 32 3.17 8.21 6.05
C GLY A 32 3.25 6.82 5.44
N ASN A 33 4.46 6.29 5.21
CA ASN A 33 4.63 4.93 4.74
C ASN A 33 4.65 3.96 5.94
N TRP A 34 4.72 2.67 5.63
CA TRP A 34 5.16 1.70 6.61
C TRP A 34 6.62 1.92 6.99
N PHE A 35 6.94 1.72 8.27
CA PHE A 35 8.33 1.48 8.63
C PHE A 35 8.81 0.17 7.98
N GLN A 36 10.08 0.13 7.60
CA GLN A 36 10.65 -1.06 6.98
C GLN A 36 10.43 -2.36 7.80
N PRO A 37 10.49 -2.36 9.15
CA PRO A 37 10.17 -3.55 9.94
C PRO A 37 8.71 -4.04 9.82
N VAL A 38 7.76 -3.17 9.48
CA VAL A 38 6.36 -3.59 9.23
C VAL A 38 6.25 -4.36 7.92
N TRP A 39 7.02 -3.96 6.91
CA TRP A 39 7.13 -4.74 5.67
C TRP A 39 7.78 -6.11 5.92
N GLU A 40 8.87 -6.16 6.68
CA GLU A 40 9.51 -7.42 7.06
C GLU A 40 8.55 -8.34 7.82
N TYR A 41 7.85 -7.81 8.81
CA TYR A 41 6.80 -8.54 9.54
C TYR A 41 5.72 -9.07 8.60
N ALA A 42 5.12 -8.21 7.77
CA ALA A 42 4.02 -8.58 6.90
C ALA A 42 4.43 -9.70 5.92
N TYR A 43 5.58 -9.54 5.27
CA TYR A 43 6.03 -10.46 4.23
C TYR A 43 6.50 -11.81 4.78
N THR A 44 7.05 -11.85 6.00
CA THR A 44 7.55 -13.09 6.62
C THR A 44 6.53 -13.76 7.56
N HIS A 45 5.35 -13.17 7.72
CA HIS A 45 4.33 -13.71 8.61
C HIS A 45 3.83 -15.08 8.12
N PRO A 46 3.64 -16.09 9.00
CA PRO A 46 3.13 -17.41 8.59
C PRO A 46 1.73 -17.42 7.97
N TRP A 47 1.00 -16.31 8.07
CA TRP A 47 -0.33 -16.12 7.48
C TRP A 47 -0.33 -15.17 6.29
N PHE A 48 0.85 -14.77 5.82
CA PHE A 48 0.98 -14.02 4.60
C PHE A 48 0.52 -14.89 3.42
N ASP A 49 -0.44 -14.41 2.64
CA ASP A 49 -0.91 -15.08 1.45
C ASP A 49 0.13 -14.95 0.33
N GLU A 50 1.13 -15.84 0.32
CA GLU A 50 2.18 -15.88 -0.71
C GLU A 50 1.61 -16.03 -2.13
N GLY A 51 0.45 -16.68 -2.27
CA GLY A 51 -0.22 -16.87 -3.57
C GLY A 51 -0.74 -15.57 -4.19
N SER A 52 -0.93 -14.54 -3.37
CA SER A 52 -1.40 -13.22 -3.80
C SER A 52 -0.28 -12.20 -4.05
N VAL A 53 0.99 -12.59 -3.92
CA VAL A 53 2.14 -11.65 -4.03
C VAL A 53 2.17 -10.91 -5.36
N SER A 54 1.86 -11.59 -6.46
CA SER A 54 1.78 -10.98 -7.80
C SER A 54 0.68 -9.92 -7.94
N ARG A 55 -0.22 -9.80 -6.94
CA ARG A 55 -1.26 -8.77 -6.89
C ARG A 55 -0.74 -7.47 -6.28
N ILE A 56 0.40 -7.47 -5.58
CA ILE A 56 1.07 -6.26 -5.10
C ILE A 56 1.54 -5.46 -6.32
N GLY A 57 1.22 -4.16 -6.34
CA GLY A 57 1.59 -3.25 -7.43
C GLY A 57 2.88 -2.51 -7.11
N ILE A 58 3.80 -2.46 -8.07
CA ILE A 58 5.06 -1.72 -7.97
C ILE A 58 5.09 -0.66 -9.07
N TRP A 59 5.30 0.60 -8.67
CA TRP A 59 5.53 1.73 -9.55
C TRP A 59 7.02 2.03 -9.58
N GLU A 60 7.58 2.09 -10.78
CA GLU A 60 9.01 2.34 -11.01
C GLU A 60 9.22 3.57 -11.87
N ASP A 61 10.23 4.36 -11.54
CA ASP A 61 10.78 5.39 -12.43
C ASP A 61 12.28 5.19 -12.59
N ALA A 62 12.72 5.06 -13.85
CA ALA A 62 14.10 4.79 -14.21
C ALA A 62 14.73 3.60 -13.43
N GLY A 63 13.97 2.52 -13.24
CA GLY A 63 14.43 1.29 -12.56
C GLY A 63 14.48 1.39 -11.04
N ARG A 64 13.96 2.46 -10.44
CA ARG A 64 13.82 2.60 -8.98
C ARG A 64 12.36 2.51 -8.61
N ILE A 65 12.04 1.73 -7.57
CA ILE A 65 10.70 1.72 -6.99
C ILE A 65 10.43 3.10 -6.39
N VAL A 66 9.31 3.70 -6.79
CA VAL A 66 8.83 4.99 -6.27
C VAL A 66 7.47 4.88 -5.59
N GLY A 67 6.77 3.76 -5.76
CA GLY A 67 5.54 3.45 -5.06
C GLY A 67 5.22 1.96 -5.02
N VAL A 68 4.51 1.54 -3.98
CA VAL A 68 4.08 0.17 -3.73
C VAL A 68 2.66 0.18 -3.15
N ALA A 69 1.75 -0.60 -3.75
CA ALA A 69 0.43 -0.87 -3.18
C ALA A 69 0.39 -2.33 -2.75
N THR A 70 0.30 -2.56 -1.44
CA THR A 70 0.41 -3.90 -0.83
C THR A 70 -0.72 -4.19 0.14
N TYR A 71 -0.86 -5.45 0.52
CA TYR A 71 -1.66 -5.92 1.65
C TYR A 71 -0.73 -6.38 2.79
N GLU A 72 -1.28 -6.61 3.98
CA GLU A 72 -0.51 -7.13 5.12
C GLU A 72 -0.55 -8.65 5.20
N LEU A 73 -1.70 -9.25 5.51
CA LEU A 73 -1.82 -10.72 5.62
C LEU A 73 -2.47 -11.33 4.39
N ARG A 74 -3.57 -10.73 3.94
CA ARG A 74 -4.36 -11.19 2.80
C ARG A 74 -5.03 -10.04 2.06
N PRO A 75 -5.41 -10.22 0.78
CA PRO A 75 -6.23 -9.24 0.06
C PRO A 75 -7.54 -8.93 0.79
N GLY A 76 -7.98 -7.68 0.69
CA GLY A 76 -9.04 -7.08 1.51
C GLY A 76 -8.59 -5.78 2.17
N GLU A 77 -7.28 -5.56 2.23
CA GLU A 77 -6.63 -4.37 2.78
C GLU A 77 -5.64 -3.82 1.76
N ALA A 78 -5.51 -2.49 1.71
CA ALA A 78 -4.55 -1.80 0.85
C ALA A 78 -3.80 -0.75 1.65
N PHE A 79 -2.47 -0.84 1.57
CA PHE A 79 -1.51 0.10 2.13
C PHE A 79 -0.67 0.67 0.99
N PHE A 80 -0.47 1.98 1.02
CA PHE A 80 0.13 2.73 -0.08
C PHE A 80 1.44 3.36 0.37
N GLN A 81 2.56 2.80 -0.11
CA GLN A 81 3.89 3.30 0.16
C GLN A 81 4.34 4.11 -1.04
N VAL A 82 4.70 5.37 -0.88
CA VAL A 82 5.02 6.23 -2.02
C VAL A 82 6.02 7.30 -1.66
N HIS A 83 6.98 7.50 -2.55
CA HIS A 83 7.92 8.61 -2.44
C HIS A 83 7.16 9.95 -2.55
N PRO A 84 7.41 10.94 -1.68
CA PRO A 84 6.63 12.20 -1.64
C PRO A 84 6.52 12.95 -2.98
N ALA A 85 7.60 12.97 -3.77
CA ALA A 85 7.59 13.54 -5.13
C ALA A 85 6.61 12.85 -6.11
N TYR A 86 6.15 11.64 -5.78
CA TYR A 86 5.23 10.83 -6.57
C TYR A 86 3.85 10.69 -5.89
N ALA A 87 3.51 11.56 -4.94
CA ALA A 87 2.21 11.52 -4.26
C ALA A 87 1.01 11.61 -5.23
N HIS A 88 1.21 12.17 -6.42
CA HIS A 88 0.22 12.20 -7.51
C HIS A 88 -0.19 10.80 -8.02
N LEU A 89 0.57 9.74 -7.71
CA LEU A 89 0.24 8.35 -8.06
C LEU A 89 -0.87 7.76 -7.18
N LYS A 90 -1.13 8.30 -5.99
CA LYS A 90 -2.06 7.70 -5.02
C LYS A 90 -3.46 7.37 -5.60
N PRO A 91 -4.10 8.22 -6.42
CA PRO A 91 -5.38 7.87 -7.06
C PRO A 91 -5.28 6.68 -8.05
N GLU A 92 -4.16 6.55 -8.75
CA GLU A 92 -3.88 5.40 -9.62
C GLU A 92 -3.62 4.14 -8.80
N MET A 93 -2.82 4.25 -7.74
CA MET A 93 -2.54 3.15 -6.81
C MET A 93 -3.83 2.61 -6.16
N LEU A 94 -4.75 3.50 -5.80
CA LEU A 94 -6.08 3.12 -5.30
C LEU A 94 -6.88 2.36 -6.36
N ALA A 95 -6.90 2.82 -7.62
CA ALA A 95 -7.58 2.11 -8.71
C ALA A 95 -6.99 0.72 -8.93
N TYR A 96 -5.67 0.60 -8.85
CA TYR A 96 -5.00 -0.68 -8.93
C TYR A 96 -5.40 -1.60 -7.77
N ALA A 97 -5.42 -1.09 -6.54
CA ALA A 97 -5.81 -1.85 -5.35
C ALA A 97 -7.28 -2.31 -5.39
N GLU A 98 -8.21 -1.49 -5.90
CA GLU A 98 -9.60 -1.88 -6.12
C GLU A 98 -9.75 -3.05 -7.10
N GLN A 99 -8.86 -3.15 -8.09
CA GLN A 99 -8.89 -4.23 -9.07
C GLN A 99 -8.20 -5.48 -8.55
N HIS A 100 -7.04 -5.31 -7.89
CA HIS A 100 -6.12 -6.40 -7.59
C HIS A 100 -6.02 -6.75 -6.13
N LEU A 101 -6.40 -5.90 -5.17
CA LEU A 101 -6.22 -6.18 -3.74
C LEU A 101 -7.52 -6.41 -2.98
N THR A 102 -8.68 -6.51 -3.66
CA THR A 102 -9.94 -6.78 -2.99
C THR A 102 -9.98 -8.17 -2.35
N GLY A 103 -10.57 -8.24 -1.17
CA GLY A 103 -10.99 -9.46 -0.51
C GLY A 103 -12.44 -9.80 -0.88
N VAL A 104 -12.90 -10.97 -0.43
CA VAL A 104 -14.29 -11.42 -0.60
C VAL A 104 -14.85 -11.70 0.80
N ALA A 105 -15.99 -11.08 1.13
CA ALA A 105 -16.69 -11.28 2.38
C ALA A 105 -17.44 -12.62 2.37
N GLU A 106 -17.93 -13.07 3.53
CA GLU A 106 -18.69 -14.33 3.65
C GLU A 106 -19.96 -14.36 2.77
N ASP A 107 -20.56 -13.20 2.53
CA ASP A 107 -21.73 -13.04 1.65
C ASP A 107 -21.37 -12.97 0.15
N GLY A 108 -20.10 -13.16 -0.20
CA GLY A 108 -19.59 -13.13 -1.56
C GLY A 108 -19.32 -11.72 -2.12
N LYS A 109 -19.59 -10.65 -1.36
CA LYS A 109 -19.29 -9.29 -1.83
C LYS A 109 -17.80 -9.00 -1.77
N ARG A 110 -17.30 -8.32 -2.80
CA ARG A 110 -15.93 -7.79 -2.81
C ARG A 110 -15.84 -6.57 -1.91
N TYR A 111 -14.75 -6.47 -1.15
CA TYR A 111 -14.46 -5.32 -0.32
C TYR A 111 -12.97 -4.95 -0.39
N LEU A 112 -12.68 -3.69 -0.07
CA LEU A 112 -11.32 -3.21 0.15
C LEU A 112 -11.33 -2.21 1.30
N LYS A 113 -10.41 -2.37 2.25
CA LYS A 113 -10.09 -1.39 3.29
C LYS A 113 -8.84 -0.63 2.86
N ALA A 114 -9.00 0.63 2.49
CA ALA A 114 -7.88 1.50 2.12
C ALA A 114 -7.40 2.26 3.36
N PHE A 115 -6.13 2.10 3.73
CA PHE A 115 -5.53 2.84 4.83
C PHE A 115 -5.00 4.18 4.32
N VAL A 116 -5.51 5.27 4.91
CA VAL A 116 -5.22 6.65 4.55
C VAL A 116 -4.74 7.39 5.79
N ASN A 117 -3.62 8.11 5.67
CA ASN A 117 -3.10 8.94 6.76
C ASN A 117 -4.00 10.17 6.96
N ASP A 118 -4.22 10.56 8.22
CA ASP A 118 -5.05 11.70 8.59
C ASP A 118 -4.50 13.05 8.14
N PHE A 119 -3.18 13.15 7.95
CA PHE A 119 -2.50 14.31 7.38
C PHE A 119 -2.51 14.35 5.85
N ASP A 120 -3.19 13.43 5.17
CA ASP A 120 -3.35 13.42 3.71
C ASP A 120 -4.80 13.66 3.26
N PRO A 121 -5.31 14.90 3.40
CA PRO A 121 -6.69 15.23 3.07
C PRO A 121 -7.00 15.08 1.57
N ALA A 122 -5.99 15.22 0.70
CA ALA A 122 -6.14 15.04 -0.73
C ALA A 122 -6.45 13.58 -1.07
N PHE A 123 -5.73 12.64 -0.44
CA PHE A 123 -6.01 11.22 -0.65
C PHE A 123 -7.28 10.77 0.06
N GLU A 124 -7.60 11.32 1.23
CA GLU A 124 -8.89 11.09 1.89
C GLU A 124 -10.07 11.50 1.00
N GLN A 125 -9.99 12.67 0.36
CA GLN A 125 -11.01 13.11 -0.58
C GLN A 125 -11.12 12.17 -1.78
N ALA A 126 -9.99 11.67 -2.30
CA ALA A 126 -9.95 10.75 -3.43
C ALA A 126 -10.64 9.41 -3.12
N VAL A 127 -10.41 8.82 -1.93
CA VAL A 127 -11.11 7.58 -1.53
C VAL A 127 -12.60 7.83 -1.31
N ARG A 128 -12.97 8.95 -0.66
CA ARG A 128 -14.38 9.28 -0.42
C ARG A 128 -15.16 9.50 -1.71
N ALA A 129 -14.55 10.14 -2.70
CA ALA A 129 -15.15 10.33 -4.03
C ALA A 129 -15.44 9.00 -4.75
N ARG A 130 -14.78 7.91 -4.36
CA ARG A 130 -15.01 6.55 -4.87
C ARG A 130 -16.00 5.73 -4.02
N GLY A 131 -16.63 6.34 -3.02
CA GLY A 131 -17.65 5.70 -2.19
C GLY A 131 -17.11 4.98 -0.96
N TYR A 132 -15.84 5.19 -0.60
CA TYR A 132 -15.32 4.68 0.67
C TYR A 132 -15.95 5.44 1.84
N ALA A 133 -16.35 4.68 2.86
CA ALA A 133 -16.77 5.20 4.14
C ALA A 133 -15.68 4.96 5.17
N LEU A 134 -15.55 5.88 6.13
CA LEU A 134 -14.67 5.67 7.28
C LEU A 134 -15.22 4.51 8.12
N GLU A 135 -14.38 3.52 8.42
CA GLU A 135 -14.70 2.43 9.35
C GLU A 135 -14.23 2.81 10.76
N PRO A 136 -15.14 3.12 11.70
CA PRO A 136 -14.76 3.53 13.04
C PRO A 136 -13.98 2.44 13.77
N GLY A 137 -12.92 2.81 14.49
CA GLY A 137 -12.16 1.87 15.32
C GLY A 137 -11.18 0.96 14.57
N SER A 138 -11.09 1.07 13.24
CA SER A 138 -10.09 0.38 12.42
C SER A 138 -8.87 1.27 12.13
N HIS A 139 -8.56 2.18 13.04
CA HIS A 139 -7.39 3.03 12.97
C HIS A 139 -6.12 2.22 13.17
N ARG A 140 -5.07 2.54 12.42
CA ARG A 140 -3.78 1.87 12.49
C ARG A 140 -2.65 2.89 12.67
N PRO A 141 -2.51 3.46 13.89
CA PRO A 141 -1.46 4.44 14.15
C PRO A 141 -0.09 3.76 14.05
N MET A 142 0.82 4.39 13.30
CA MET A 142 2.21 3.94 13.16
C MET A 142 3.14 4.64 14.15
N SER A 143 2.71 5.78 14.69
CA SER A 143 3.39 6.55 15.74
C SER A 143 2.36 7.05 16.76
N GLN A 144 2.82 7.37 17.97
CA GLN A 144 2.01 7.90 19.08
C GLN A 144 1.94 9.43 19.03
#